data_AF-A0AAW9W7T1-F1
#
_entry.id   AF-A0AAW9W7T1-F1
#
_cell.length_a   1.000
_cell.length_b   1.000
_cell.length_c   1.000
_cell.angle_alpha   90.00
_cell.angle_beta   90.00
_cell.angle_gamma   90.00
#
_symmetry.space_group_name_H-M   'P 1'
#
loop_
_entity.id
_entity.type
_entity.pdbx_description
1 polymer ?
#
loop_
_entity_poly.entity_id
_entity_poly.type
_entity_poly.pdbx_seq_one_letter_code
_entity_poly.pdbx_strand_id
1 'polypeptide(L)' 'YKEALLDIIDSNIPIVYNLNVGHATPRAIVPFGVHAHVDAQEQIIRFDYNKK' A
#
# COMPACT_ATOMS: atom_id res chain seq x y z
N TYR A 1 -8.99 10.39 -8.22
CA TYR A 1 -8.39 9.07 -8.54
C TYR A 1 -9.19 7.88 -8.04
N LYS A 2 -9.92 7.94 -6.92
CA LYS A 2 -10.69 6.79 -6.41
C LYS A 2 -11.63 6.15 -7.43
N GLU A 3 -12.44 6.94 -8.11
CA GLU A 3 -13.42 6.42 -9.10
C GLU A 3 -12.73 5.73 -10.28
N ALA A 4 -11.71 6.36 -10.86
CA ALA A 4 -10.95 5.75 -11.95
C ALA A 4 -10.26 4.42 -11.54
N LEU A 5 -9.76 4.32 -10.30
CA LEU A 5 -9.18 3.08 -9.80
C LEU A 5 -10.24 1.97 -9.69
N LEU A 6 -11.46 2.29 -9.26
CA LEU A 6 -12.55 1.32 -9.13
C LEU A 6 -13.15 0.90 -10.48
N ASP A 7 -13.04 1.75 -11.51
CA ASP A 7 -13.52 1.47 -12.87
C ASP A 7 -12.54 0.57 -13.65
N ILE A 8 -11.24 0.78 -13.46
CA ILE A 8 -10.18 0.16 -14.28
C ILE A 8 -9.62 -1.12 -13.65
N ILE A 9 -9.48 -1.17 -12.33
CA ILE A 9 -8.84 -2.30 -11.64
C ILE A 9 -9.86 -3.40 -11.36
N ASP A 10 -9.48 -4.65 -11.63
CA ASP A 10 -10.30 -5.82 -11.35
C ASP A 10 -10.74 -5.87 -9.87
N SER A 11 -12.02 -6.17 -9.64
CA SER A 11 -12.63 -6.11 -8.31
C SER A 11 -12.08 -7.13 -7.30
N ASN A 12 -11.31 -8.12 -7.75
CA ASN A 12 -10.67 -9.12 -6.90
C ASN A 12 -9.29 -8.69 -6.38
N ILE A 13 -8.75 -7.55 -6.82
CA ILE A 13 -7.48 -7.00 -6.36
C ILE A 13 -7.76 -6.00 -5.22
N PRO A 14 -7.25 -6.23 -3.99
CA PRO A 14 -7.41 -5.27 -2.90
C PRO A 14 -6.67 -3.96 -3.17
N ILE A 15 -7.33 -2.81 -2.94
CA ILE A 15 -6.75 -1.48 -3.12
C ILE A 15 -6.73 -0.72 -1.79
N VAL A 16 -5.54 -0.35 -1.33
CA VAL A 16 -5.37 0.62 -0.24
C VAL A 16 -4.95 1.96 -0.86
N TYR A 17 -5.67 3.03 -0.51
CA TYR A 17 -5.40 4.39 -0.99
C TYR A 17 -5.05 5.31 0.18
N ASN A 18 -4.57 6.52 -0.13
CA ASN A 18 -4.28 7.59 0.84
C ASN A 18 -3.07 7.31 1.74
N LEU A 19 -2.05 6.63 1.20
CA LEU A 19 -0.77 6.50 1.88
C LEU A 19 0.02 7.81 1.83
N ASN A 20 0.76 8.08 2.91
CA ASN A 20 1.71 9.18 3.00
C ASN A 20 3.03 8.86 2.26
N VAL A 21 2.92 8.46 0.98
CA VAL A 21 4.04 8.09 0.10
C VAL A 21 3.89 8.85 -1.22
N GLY A 22 5.00 9.38 -1.73
CA GLY A 22 5.03 10.19 -2.95
C GLY A 22 5.27 11.67 -2.67
N HIS A 23 4.60 12.55 -3.42
CA HIS A 23 4.88 14.00 -3.40
C HIS A 23 4.35 14.71 -2.14
N ALA A 24 3.23 14.26 -1.58
CA ALA A 24 2.60 14.86 -0.39
C ALA A 24 3.49 14.76 0.86
N THR A 25 3.25 15.60 1.87
CA THR A 25 3.99 15.61 3.15
C THR A 25 3.05 15.33 4.33
N PRO A 26 3.50 14.64 5.39
CA PRO A 26 4.83 14.02 5.58
C PRO A 26 5.06 12.81 4.65
N ARG A 27 6.32 12.37 4.48
CA ARG A 27 6.69 11.28 3.56
C ARG A 27 7.26 10.08 4.33
N ALA A 28 6.61 8.93 4.20
CA ALA A 28 7.15 7.65 4.63
C ALA A 28 8.13 7.09 3.57
N ILE A 29 9.06 6.24 4.01
CA ILE A 29 9.96 5.47 3.14
C ILE A 29 9.43 4.04 3.03
N VAL A 30 9.34 3.52 1.80
CA VAL A 30 8.88 2.15 1.54
C VAL A 30 10.07 1.31 1.06
N PRO A 31 10.51 0.30 1.83
CA PRO A 31 11.52 -0.65 1.37
C PRO A 31 10.99 -1.46 0.18
N PHE A 32 11.76 -1.50 -0.91
CA PHE A 32 11.46 -2.34 -2.07
C PHE A 32 12.22 -3.67 -1.98
N GLY A 33 11.63 -4.73 -2.53
CA GLY A 33 12.20 -6.08 -2.51
C GLY A 33 12.11 -6.80 -1.16
N VAL A 34 11.35 -6.28 -0.20
CA VAL A 34 11.11 -6.90 1.12
C VAL A 34 9.66 -7.37 1.19
N HIS A 35 9.42 -8.58 1.70
CA HIS A 35 8.06 -9.08 1.86
C HIS A 35 7.26 -8.18 2.81
N ALA A 36 6.04 -7.81 2.40
CA ALA A 36 5.17 -6.94 3.17
C ALA A 36 3.81 -7.59 3.43
N HIS A 37 3.30 -7.40 4.65
CA HIS A 37 1.91 -7.69 5.01
C HIS A 37 1.15 -6.38 5.22
N VAL A 38 0.09 -6.18 4.43
CA VAL A 38 -0.78 -5.01 4.50
C VAL A 38 -2.05 -5.37 5.28
N ASP A 39 -2.32 -4.63 6.35
CA ASP A 39 -3.55 -4.73 7.13
C ASP A 39 -4.26 -3.38 7.10
N ALA A 40 -5.36 -3.31 6.34
CA ALA A 40 -6.12 -2.07 6.15
C ALA A 40 -7.03 -1.73 7.34
N GLN A 41 -7.39 -2.72 8.17
CA GLN A 41 -8.23 -2.51 9.34
C GLN A 41 -7.41 -1.89 10.47
N GLU A 42 -6.22 -2.43 10.73
CA GLU A 42 -5.27 -1.89 11.70
C GLU A 42 -4.40 -0.75 11.15
N GLN A 43 -4.56 -0.42 9.86
CA GLN A 43 -3.85 0.65 9.14
C GLN A 43 -2.32 0.54 9.24
N ILE A 44 -1.79 -0.66 9.00
CA ILE A 44 -0.36 -0.95 9.13
C ILE A 44 0.18 -1.78 7.96
N ILE A 45 1.39 -1.43 7.52
CA ILE A 45 2.19 -2.23 6.60
C ILE A 45 3.41 -2.73 7.37
N ARG A 46 3.53 -4.05 7.52
CA ARG A 46 4.66 -4.70 8.20
C ARG A 46 5.62 -5.29 7.18
N PHE A 47 6.92 -5.02 7.34
CA PHE A 47 7.97 -5.55 6.46
C PHE A 47 8.74 -6.66 7.18
N ASP A 48 8.80 -7.84 6.58
CA ASP A 48 9.55 -9.00 7.10
C ASP A 48 10.85 -9.18 6.31
N TYR A 49 11.97 -8.85 6.95
CA TYR A 49 13.31 -8.91 6.36
C TYR A 49 13.94 -10.31 6.38
N ASN A 50 13.32 -11.27 7.08
CA ASN A 50 13.82 -12.64 7.19
C ASN A 50 13.10 -13.60 6.24
N LYS A 51 12.00 -13.18 5.63
CA LYS A 51 11.24 -13.97 4.68
C LYS A 51 11.93 -13.97 3.32
N LYS A 52 12.39 -15.15 2.91
CA LYS A 52 13.01 -15.39 1.60
C LYS A 52 11.96 -15.43 0.50
#